data_AF-A0A084W0A2-F1
#
_entry.id   AF-A0A084W0A2-F1
#
_cell.length_a   1.000
_cell.length_b   1.000
_cell.length_c   1.000
_cell.angle_alpha   90.00
_cell.angle_beta   90.00
_cell.angle_gamma   90.00
#
_symmetry.space_group_name_H-M   'P 1'
#
loop_
_entity.id
_entity.type
_entity.pdbx_description
1 polymer ?
#
loop_
_entity_poly.entity_id
_entity_poly.type
_entity_poly.pdbx_seq_one_letter_code
_entity_poly.pdbx_strand_id
1 'polypeptide(L)'
;MEERRVADYFVVAGMPEQPKLLKENIFNDASHLRMANAIDPITDIGVYFPSLGEQIPADYEVLENTPSGLLADLNYGSVRTIACFIYYRRGKDKPPLVDIGVMYEGAERIMADAEIVLSTPGDRLANVTTHPLKLS
;
A
#
# COMPACT_ATOMS: atom_id res chain seq x y z
N MET A 1 50.36 9.09 -33.61
CA MET A 1 50.34 9.61 -32.23
C MET A 1 49.62 8.55 -31.41
N GLU A 2 50.34 7.78 -30.59
CA GLU A 2 49.71 6.71 -29.78
C GLU A 2 48.82 7.36 -28.71
N GLU A 3 47.54 7.03 -28.71
CA GLU A 3 46.61 7.45 -27.66
C GLU A 3 47.03 6.83 -26.32
N ARG A 4 47.58 7.65 -25.43
CA ARG A 4 47.72 7.28 -24.02
C ARG A 4 46.33 7.17 -23.41
N ARG A 5 45.86 5.94 -23.22
CA ARG A 5 44.65 5.65 -22.45
C ARG A 5 44.94 5.90 -20.97
N VAL A 6 44.31 6.91 -20.40
CA VAL A 6 44.21 7.08 -18.94
C VAL A 6 43.17 6.08 -18.46
N ALA A 7 43.56 5.18 -17.55
CA ALA A 7 42.63 4.27 -16.90
C ALA A 7 42.33 4.79 -15.49
N ASP A 8 41.05 4.92 -15.16
CA ASP A 8 40.61 5.16 -13.79
C ASP A 8 40.74 3.85 -13.01
N TYR A 9 41.60 3.83 -11.99
CA TYR A 9 41.72 2.71 -11.07
C TYR A 9 41.01 3.09 -9.77
N PHE A 10 40.05 2.27 -9.36
CA PHE A 10 39.45 2.35 -8.04
C PHE A 10 39.94 1.15 -7.23
N VAL A 11 40.46 1.42 -6.04
CA VAL A 11 40.87 0.37 -5.10
C VAL A 11 39.69 0.10 -4.17
N VAL A 12 39.21 -1.14 -4.16
CA VAL A 12 38.18 -1.59 -3.22
C VAL A 12 38.88 -2.41 -2.14
N ALA A 13 38.93 -1.88 -0.92
CA ALA A 13 39.40 -2.62 0.26
C ALA A 13 38.22 -3.35 0.91
N GLY A 14 38.47 -4.56 1.45
CA GLY A 14 37.44 -5.36 2.15
C GLY A 14 36.77 -6.46 1.31
N MET A 15 37.35 -6.84 0.17
CA MET A 15 36.86 -7.98 -0.60
C MET A 15 37.16 -9.32 0.12
N PRO A 16 36.22 -10.29 0.11
CA PRO A 16 36.46 -11.62 0.65
C PRO A 16 37.49 -12.39 -0.18
N GLU A 17 38.10 -13.44 0.39
CA GLU A 17 39.17 -14.24 -0.25
C GLU A 17 38.80 -14.80 -1.64
N GLN A 18 37.51 -15.00 -1.91
CA GLN A 18 36.97 -15.31 -3.24
C GLN A 18 35.93 -14.28 -3.67
N PRO A 19 36.31 -13.24 -4.43
CA PRO A 19 35.37 -12.27 -4.96
C PRO A 19 34.55 -12.90 -6.08
N LYS A 20 33.21 -12.88 -5.95
CA LYS A 20 32.29 -13.34 -6.99
C LYS A 20 32.01 -12.21 -7.99
N LEU A 21 31.96 -12.56 -9.28
CA LEU A 21 31.66 -11.60 -10.34
C LEU A 21 30.20 -11.13 -10.23
N LEU A 22 29.97 -9.81 -10.33
CA LEU A 22 28.64 -9.19 -10.21
C LEU A 22 27.57 -9.78 -11.14
N LYS A 23 27.96 -10.42 -12.25
CA LYS A 23 27.02 -11.08 -13.17
C LYS A 23 26.30 -12.28 -12.53
N GLU A 24 26.92 -12.96 -11.57
CA GLU A 24 26.31 -14.10 -10.86
C GLU A 24 25.43 -13.65 -9.69
N ASN A 25 25.75 -12.50 -9.06
CA ASN A 25 24.99 -12.00 -7.90
C ASN A 25 23.69 -11.27 -8.27
N ILE A 26 23.54 -10.73 -9.49
CA ILE A 26 22.23 -10.17 -9.91
C ILE A 26 21.14 -11.25 -9.90
N PHE A 27 21.49 -12.49 -10.23
CA PHE A 27 20.53 -13.60 -10.24
C PHE A 27 20.42 -14.30 -8.88
N ASN A 28 21.51 -14.36 -8.10
CA ASN A 28 21.53 -15.11 -6.85
C ASN A 28 21.07 -14.30 -5.61
N ASP A 29 21.43 -13.01 -5.50
CA ASP A 29 20.90 -12.15 -4.42
C ASP A 29 19.46 -11.70 -4.70
N ALA A 30 19.05 -11.67 -5.97
CA ALA A 30 17.64 -11.58 -6.32
C ALA A 30 16.89 -12.86 -5.95
N SER A 31 17.51 -14.06 -6.01
CA SER A 31 16.80 -15.33 -5.77
C SER A 31 16.30 -15.52 -4.33
N HIS A 32 16.95 -14.91 -3.33
CA HIS A 32 16.42 -14.87 -1.97
C HIS A 32 15.25 -13.87 -1.80
N LEU A 33 15.19 -12.83 -2.64
CA LEU A 33 14.02 -11.93 -2.74
C LEU A 33 12.94 -12.45 -3.69
N ARG A 34 13.25 -13.39 -4.60
CA ARG A 34 12.30 -13.99 -5.56
C ARG A 34 11.49 -15.16 -4.99
N MET A 35 11.67 -15.50 -3.72
CA MET A 35 10.89 -16.55 -3.04
C MET A 35 9.96 -16.02 -1.93
N ALA A 36 9.96 -14.72 -1.64
CA ALA A 36 8.73 -14.13 -1.13
C ALA A 36 7.74 -14.21 -2.28
N ASN A 37 6.67 -14.98 -2.15
CA ASN A 37 5.55 -14.92 -3.09
C ASN A 37 5.33 -13.46 -3.45
N ALA A 38 5.58 -13.07 -4.71
CA ALA A 38 5.45 -11.69 -5.11
C ALA A 38 3.95 -11.37 -5.05
N ILE A 39 3.50 -10.89 -3.89
CA ILE A 39 2.12 -10.49 -3.64
C ILE A 39 1.82 -9.40 -4.67
N ASP A 40 0.73 -9.57 -5.41
CA ASP A 40 0.33 -8.58 -6.40
C ASP A 40 0.11 -7.21 -5.73
N PRO A 41 0.45 -6.10 -6.42
CA PRO A 41 0.30 -4.78 -5.85
C PRO A 41 -1.17 -4.45 -5.62
N ILE A 42 -1.45 -3.58 -4.66
CA ILE A 42 -2.80 -3.04 -4.47
C ILE A 42 -3.09 -2.10 -5.64
N THR A 43 -4.20 -2.33 -6.31
CA THR A 43 -4.62 -1.57 -7.50
C THR A 43 -5.93 -0.84 -7.31
N ASP A 44 -6.75 -1.25 -6.34
CA ASP A 44 -8.02 -0.61 -6.01
C ASP A 44 -8.25 -0.69 -4.49
N ILE A 45 -8.97 0.31 -3.97
CA ILE A 45 -9.38 0.41 -2.58
C ILE A 45 -10.78 1.03 -2.50
N GLY A 46 -11.53 0.67 -1.46
CA GLY A 46 -12.79 1.31 -1.11
C GLY A 46 -13.11 1.10 0.36
N VAL A 47 -14.25 1.63 0.79
CA VAL A 47 -14.80 1.40 2.14
C VAL A 47 -16.22 0.90 2.06
N TYR A 48 -16.64 0.12 3.06
CA TYR A 48 -17.99 -0.43 3.13
C TYR A 48 -18.50 -0.55 4.57
N PHE A 49 -19.81 -0.68 4.70
CA PHE A 49 -20.53 -0.81 5.96
C PHE A 49 -21.18 -2.20 6.08
N PRO A 50 -20.50 -3.20 6.66
CA PRO A 50 -20.98 -4.58 6.70
C PRO A 50 -22.36 -4.73 7.36
N SER A 51 -22.62 -3.99 8.44
CA SER A 51 -23.91 -4.08 9.17
C SER A 51 -25.09 -3.45 8.43
N LEU A 52 -24.85 -2.72 7.34
CA LEU A 52 -25.89 -2.22 6.43
C LEU A 52 -26.21 -3.22 5.31
N GLY A 53 -25.63 -4.42 5.35
CA GLY A 53 -25.85 -5.48 4.36
C GLY A 53 -25.07 -5.27 3.06
N GLU A 54 -24.11 -4.35 3.02
CA GLU A 54 -23.27 -4.12 1.86
C GLU A 54 -22.40 -5.35 1.56
N GLN A 55 -22.18 -5.61 0.27
CA GLN A 55 -21.31 -6.69 -0.22
C GLN A 55 -20.18 -6.07 -1.02
N ILE A 56 -18.95 -6.53 -0.76
CA ILE A 56 -17.79 -6.13 -1.55
C ILE A 56 -17.75 -6.92 -2.88
N PRO A 57 -17.06 -6.43 -3.91
CA PRO A 57 -16.90 -7.19 -5.16
C PRO A 57 -16.09 -8.48 -4.94
N ALA A 58 -16.35 -9.50 -5.75
CA ALA A 58 -15.88 -10.88 -5.52
C ALA A 58 -14.35 -11.07 -5.59
N ASP A 59 -13.64 -10.18 -6.28
CA ASP A 59 -12.19 -10.17 -6.46
C ASP A 59 -11.45 -9.25 -5.47
N TYR A 60 -12.16 -8.75 -4.44
CA TYR A 60 -11.60 -7.90 -3.40
C TYR A 60 -11.51 -8.64 -2.06
N GLU A 61 -10.63 -8.15 -1.20
CA GLU A 61 -10.41 -8.63 0.16
C GLU A 61 -10.70 -7.51 1.16
N VAL A 62 -11.23 -7.87 2.33
CA VAL A 62 -11.45 -6.93 3.43
C VAL A 62 -10.20 -6.84 4.29
N LEU A 63 -9.77 -5.62 4.61
CA LEU A 63 -8.81 -5.38 5.68
C LEU A 63 -9.55 -5.43 7.03
N GLU A 64 -9.77 -6.64 7.54
CA GLU A 64 -10.58 -6.86 8.75
C GLU A 64 -9.85 -6.48 10.03
N ASN A 65 -8.53 -6.74 10.08
CA ASN A 65 -7.73 -6.59 11.28
C ASN A 65 -6.51 -5.70 11.03
N THR A 66 -6.21 -4.90 12.05
CA THR A 66 -4.92 -4.23 12.22
C THR A 66 -3.80 -5.25 12.43
N PRO A 67 -2.52 -4.88 12.22
CA PRO A 67 -1.39 -5.78 12.48
C PRO A 67 -1.29 -6.31 13.92
N SER A 68 -1.92 -5.63 14.90
CA SER A 68 -1.99 -6.06 16.29
C SER A 68 -3.18 -6.99 16.59
N GLY A 69 -4.02 -7.31 15.60
CA GLY A 69 -5.17 -8.21 15.74
C GLY A 69 -6.48 -7.53 16.15
N LEU A 70 -6.50 -6.21 16.36
CA LEU A 70 -7.75 -5.47 16.59
C LEU A 70 -8.52 -5.31 15.28
N LEU A 71 -9.85 -5.16 15.34
CA LEU A 71 -10.66 -4.81 14.18
C LEU A 71 -10.19 -3.48 13.58
N ALA A 72 -9.99 -3.44 12.26
CA ALA A 72 -9.61 -2.24 11.51
C ALA A 72 -10.84 -1.37 11.19
N ASP A 73 -11.70 -1.17 12.18
CA ASP A 73 -12.87 -0.30 12.07
C ASP A 73 -12.43 1.18 12.06
N LEU A 74 -12.62 1.84 10.93
CA LEU A 74 -12.31 3.26 10.73
C LEU A 74 -13.14 4.19 11.61
N ASN A 75 -14.26 3.69 12.17
CA ASN A 75 -15.16 4.42 13.06
C ASN A 75 -15.03 3.97 14.53
N TYR A 76 -13.99 3.21 14.86
CA TYR A 76 -13.77 2.71 16.21
C TYR A 76 -13.68 3.86 17.23
N GLY A 77 -14.35 3.68 18.37
CA GLY A 77 -14.31 4.65 19.46
C GLY A 77 -15.29 5.82 19.33
N SER A 78 -16.14 5.85 18.30
CA SER A 78 -17.26 6.80 18.22
C SER A 78 -18.58 6.16 18.68
N VAL A 79 -19.40 6.89 19.42
CA VAL A 79 -20.67 6.39 19.95
C VAL A 79 -21.75 6.50 18.86
N ARG A 80 -22.42 5.37 18.58
CA ARG A 80 -23.50 5.23 17.57
C ARG A 80 -23.03 5.32 16.11
N THR A 81 -21.75 5.14 15.83
CA THR A 81 -21.27 4.98 14.45
C THR A 81 -21.42 3.55 13.98
N ILE A 82 -21.61 3.43 12.67
CA ILE A 82 -21.63 2.14 11.99
C ILE A 82 -20.17 1.78 11.67
N ALA A 83 -19.77 0.55 11.98
CA ALA A 83 -18.43 0.08 11.69
C ALA A 83 -18.14 0.17 10.18
N CYS A 84 -16.97 0.71 9.84
CA CYS A 84 -16.56 0.97 8.46
C CYS A 84 -15.19 0.35 8.23
N PHE A 85 -15.06 -0.44 7.17
CA PHE A 85 -13.83 -1.19 6.89
C PHE A 85 -13.33 -0.90 5.49
N ILE A 86 -12.01 -0.98 5.32
CA ILE A 86 -11.37 -0.92 4.01
C ILE A 86 -11.52 -2.27 3.32
N TYR A 87 -11.83 -2.26 2.04
CA TYR A 87 -11.63 -3.41 1.16
C TYR A 87 -10.70 -3.00 0.00
N TYR A 88 -9.91 -3.95 -0.50
CA TYR A 88 -8.88 -3.67 -1.51
C TYR A 88 -8.78 -4.83 -2.51
N ARG A 89 -8.25 -4.54 -3.69
CA ARG A 89 -7.92 -5.55 -4.71
C ARG A 89 -6.46 -5.51 -5.05
N ARG A 90 -5.87 -6.69 -5.21
CA ARG A 90 -4.52 -6.85 -5.73
C ARG A 90 -4.57 -7.34 -7.17
N GLY A 91 -3.69 -6.81 -8.02
CA GLY A 91 -3.70 -7.15 -9.44
C GLY A 91 -2.57 -6.51 -10.21
N LYS A 92 -2.45 -6.85 -11.49
CA LYS A 92 -1.46 -6.30 -12.43
C LYS A 92 -2.11 -5.68 -13.67
N ASP A 93 -3.44 -5.61 -13.69
CA ASP A 93 -4.24 -5.05 -14.77
C ASP A 93 -4.30 -3.51 -14.74
N LYS A 94 -4.00 -2.90 -13.59
CA LYS A 94 -3.92 -1.46 -13.38
C LYS A 94 -2.57 -1.08 -12.76
N PRO A 95 -2.13 0.19 -12.88
CA PRO A 95 -0.99 0.69 -12.12
C PRO A 95 -1.19 0.50 -10.60
N PRO A 96 -0.11 0.22 -9.84
CA PRO A 96 -0.18 0.17 -8.37
C PRO A 96 -0.64 1.50 -7.76
N LEU A 97 -1.43 1.44 -6.70
CA LEU A 97 -1.65 2.59 -5.83
C LEU A 97 -0.34 2.91 -5.09
N VAL A 98 0.09 4.17 -5.16
CA VAL A 98 1.36 4.63 -4.58
C VAL A 98 1.19 5.42 -3.29
N ASP A 99 0.00 5.98 -3.06
CA ASP A 99 -0.32 6.77 -1.87
C ASP A 99 -1.82 6.68 -1.54
N ILE A 100 -2.17 6.88 -0.27
CA ILE A 100 -3.56 7.00 0.22
C ILE A 100 -3.61 8.08 1.30
N GLY A 101 -4.69 8.87 1.31
CA GLY A 101 -4.87 9.96 2.26
C GLY A 101 -6.28 9.99 2.86
N VAL A 102 -6.41 10.65 4.00
CA VAL A 102 -7.71 11.00 4.60
C VAL A 102 -7.91 12.49 4.40
N MET A 103 -8.98 12.86 3.71
CA MET A 103 -9.28 14.26 3.41
C MET A 103 -10.36 14.79 4.34
N TYR A 104 -10.17 16.00 4.85
CA TYR A 104 -11.24 16.80 5.44
C TYR A 104 -11.80 17.75 4.38
N GLU A 105 -13.12 17.69 4.19
CA GLU A 105 -13.79 18.54 3.20
C GLU A 105 -13.49 20.03 3.47
N GLY A 106 -12.99 20.73 2.46
CA GLY A 106 -12.65 22.15 2.52
C GLY A 106 -11.31 22.50 3.17
N ALA A 107 -10.59 21.54 3.76
CA ALA A 107 -9.29 21.81 4.40
C ALA A 107 -8.10 21.55 3.46
N GLU A 108 -8.23 20.63 2.51
CA GLU A 108 -7.12 20.14 1.69
C GLU A 108 -7.40 20.30 0.20
N ARG A 109 -6.34 20.57 -0.56
CA ARG A 109 -6.38 20.60 -2.02
C ARG A 109 -6.09 19.21 -2.54
N ILE A 110 -7.05 18.62 -3.25
CA ILE A 110 -6.89 17.34 -3.94
C ILE A 110 -5.88 17.51 -5.08
N MET A 111 -4.90 16.61 -5.15
CA MET A 111 -3.94 16.57 -6.26
C MET A 111 -4.67 16.17 -7.56
N ALA A 112 -4.18 16.65 -8.71
CA ALA A 112 -4.86 16.42 -9.99
C ALA A 112 -4.92 14.95 -10.40
N ASP A 113 -4.03 14.12 -9.87
CA ASP A 113 -3.89 12.68 -10.08
C ASP A 113 -4.49 11.83 -8.95
N ALA A 114 -5.14 12.45 -7.95
CA ALA A 114 -5.81 11.75 -6.88
C ALA A 114 -7.29 11.49 -7.20
N GLU A 115 -7.79 10.33 -6.76
CA GLU A 115 -9.20 9.95 -6.84
C GLU A 115 -9.80 9.89 -5.43
N ILE A 116 -11.07 10.31 -5.30
CA ILE A 116 -11.81 10.26 -4.04
C ILE A 116 -12.75 9.07 -4.07
N VAL A 117 -12.67 8.23 -3.05
CA VAL A 117 -13.72 7.23 -2.79
C VAL A 117 -14.95 7.99 -2.26
N LEU A 118 -15.91 8.27 -3.14
CA LEU A 118 -17.11 9.04 -2.81
C LEU A 118 -18.24 8.18 -2.25
N SER A 119 -18.37 6.94 -2.74
CA SER A 119 -19.46 6.04 -2.39
C SER A 119 -19.02 4.62 -2.07
N THR A 120 -19.76 3.96 -1.20
CA THR A 120 -19.64 2.53 -0.90
C THR A 120 -20.34 1.69 -1.97
N PRO A 121 -20.12 0.35 -2.00
CA PRO A 121 -20.88 -0.56 -2.87
C PRO A 121 -22.41 -0.52 -2.67
N GLY A 122 -22.88 -0.01 -1.53
CA GLY A 122 -24.30 0.18 -1.22
C GLY A 122 -24.86 1.55 -1.61
N ASP A 123 -24.16 2.31 -2.45
CA ASP A 123 -24.52 3.69 -2.88
C ASP A 123 -24.67 4.67 -1.70
N ARG A 124 -23.86 4.52 -0.64
CA ARG A 124 -23.82 5.42 0.51
C ARG A 124 -22.56 6.27 0.46
N LEU A 125 -22.59 7.44 1.11
CA LEU A 125 -21.39 8.26 1.23
C LEU A 125 -20.29 7.50 1.99
N ALA A 126 -19.10 7.46 1.40
CA ALA A 126 -17.90 6.81 1.93
C ALA A 126 -17.20 7.64 3.04
N ASN A 127 -17.99 8.25 3.92
CA ASN A 127 -17.48 9.09 4.99
C ASN A 127 -17.06 8.28 6.21
N VAL A 128 -15.91 8.63 6.77
CA VAL A 128 -15.38 8.05 8.01
C VAL A 128 -15.36 9.11 9.11
N THR A 129 -15.55 8.68 10.35
CA THR A 129 -15.57 9.55 11.52
C THR A 129 -14.18 9.65 12.13
N THR A 130 -13.78 10.85 12.52
CA THR A 130 -12.42 11.12 13.04
C THR A 130 -12.40 11.44 14.54
N HIS A 131 -13.49 11.17 15.26
CA HIS A 131 -13.63 11.59 16.66
C HIS A 131 -13.06 10.55 17.63
N PRO A 132 -11.96 10.82 18.36
CA PRO A 132 -11.70 10.12 19.60
C PRO A 132 -12.73 10.59 20.64
N LEU A 133 -13.53 9.68 21.21
CA LEU A 133 -14.29 10.01 22.41
C LEU A 133 -13.29 10.44 23.50
N LYS A 134 -13.21 11.74 23.79
CA LYS A 134 -12.70 12.21 25.08
C LYS A 134 -13.84 12.13 26.08
N LEU A 135 -13.84 11.08 26.89
CA LEU A 135 -14.60 11.10 28.14
C LEU A 135 -13.90 12.08 29.09
N SER A 136 -14.61 13.15 29.44
CA SER A 136 -14.24 14.11 30.50
C SER A 136 -14.37 13.50 31.89
#